data_AF-A0A2E6BK49-F1
#
_entry.id   AF-A0A2E6BK49-F1
#
_cell.length_a   1.000
_cell.length_b   1.000
_cell.length_c   1.000
_cell.angle_alpha   90.00
_cell.angle_beta   90.00
_cell.angle_gamma   90.00
#
_symmetry.space_group_name_H-M   'P 1'
#
loop_
_entity.id
_entity.type
_entity.pdbx_description
1 polymer ?
#
loop_
_entity_poly.entity_id
_entity_poly.type
_entity_poly.pdbx_seq_one_letter_code
_entity_poly.pdbx_strand_id
1 'polypeptide(L)'
;MKYLFFIFYFFITNFTYSDDYIMNFQAIVKNLKEFNISKTEKFRSYEMEGTFTDNYGNYGKTNFIVISDTKNDKLLRLNATVENIYSNNEKLFIRGIREKSDVDAGVAYGLVIGATTKLKPLIGTKCFTSVKYFDDAIFGIQKCKLSETQTKVLKSLINQPRN
;
A
#
# COMPACT_ATOMS: atom_id res chain seq x y z
N MET A 1 36.07 -23.00 -27.30
CA MET A 1 35.31 -21.71 -27.29
C MET A 1 33.82 -21.85 -27.66
N LYS A 2 33.35 -22.96 -28.25
CA LYS A 2 31.93 -23.15 -28.63
C LYS A 2 30.97 -23.31 -27.42
N TYR A 3 31.44 -23.95 -26.34
CA TYR A 3 30.65 -24.15 -25.11
C TYR A 3 30.51 -22.89 -24.24
N LEU A 4 31.44 -21.93 -24.35
CA LEU A 4 31.36 -20.64 -23.65
C LEU A 4 30.18 -19.80 -24.16
N PHE A 5 29.86 -19.88 -25.46
CA PHE A 5 28.70 -19.21 -26.04
C PHE A 5 27.37 -19.79 -25.53
N PHE A 6 27.29 -21.10 -25.30
CA PHE A 6 26.09 -21.73 -24.73
C PHE A 6 25.85 -21.36 -23.27
N ILE A 7 26.92 -21.25 -22.47
CA ILE A 7 26.84 -20.80 -21.08
C ILE A 7 26.35 -19.34 -21.04
N PHE A 8 26.86 -18.47 -21.91
CA PHE A 8 26.42 -17.07 -21.99
C PHE A 8 24.94 -16.94 -22.38
N TYR A 9 24.44 -17.78 -23.29
CA TYR A 9 23.02 -17.78 -23.68
C TYR A 9 22.07 -18.22 -22.55
N PHE A 10 22.50 -19.14 -21.68
CA PHE A 10 21.71 -19.59 -20.53
C PHE A 10 21.55 -18.53 -19.44
N PHE A 11 22.49 -17.58 -19.33
CA PHE A 11 22.38 -16.47 -18.37
C PHE A 11 21.42 -15.36 -18.84
N ILE A 12 21.20 -15.20 -20.15
CA ILE A 12 20.35 -14.13 -20.69
C ILE A 12 18.84 -14.46 -20.53
N THR A 13 18.47 -15.73 -20.31
CA THR A 13 17.06 -16.15 -20.23
C THR A 13 16.43 -16.01 -18.84
N ASN A 14 17.13 -15.46 -17.84
CA ASN A 14 16.61 -15.33 -16.46
C ASN A 14 16.07 -13.92 -16.15
N PHE A 15 15.51 -13.21 -17.13
CA PHE A 15 14.80 -11.97 -16.84
C PHE A 15 13.51 -12.28 -16.06
N THR A 16 13.53 -12.04 -14.76
CA THR A 16 12.33 -12.07 -13.93
C THR A 16 11.53 -10.80 -14.17
N TYR A 17 10.43 -10.92 -14.91
CA TYR A 17 9.51 -9.80 -15.11
C TYR A 17 8.74 -9.57 -13.81
N SER A 18 8.92 -8.39 -13.21
CA SER A 18 8.12 -7.95 -12.07
C SER A 18 7.12 -6.93 -12.59
N ASP A 19 5.83 -7.27 -12.52
CA ASP A 19 4.76 -6.34 -12.83
C ASP A 19 4.58 -5.37 -11.66
N ASP A 20 4.48 -4.08 -11.99
CA ASP A 20 4.11 -3.05 -11.03
C ASP A 20 2.59 -3.13 -10.77
N TYR A 21 2.21 -3.46 -9.54
CA TYR A 21 0.84 -3.32 -9.06
C TYR A 21 0.62 -1.89 -8.58
N ILE A 22 -0.41 -1.24 -9.11
CA ILE A 22 -0.73 0.16 -8.82
C ILE A 22 -2.17 0.21 -8.32
N MET A 23 -2.34 0.67 -7.08
CA MET A 23 -3.63 0.88 -6.44
C MET A 23 -3.84 2.37 -6.20
N ASN A 24 -4.87 2.94 -6.81
CA ASN A 24 -5.33 4.29 -6.55
C ASN A 24 -6.43 4.23 -5.49
N PHE A 25 -6.30 5.02 -4.42
CA PHE A 25 -7.30 5.08 -3.37
C PHE A 25 -7.67 6.52 -3.03
N GLN A 26 -8.89 6.68 -2.54
CA GLN A 26 -9.39 7.93 -2.00
C GLN A 26 -10.08 7.63 -0.67
N ALA A 27 -9.88 8.48 0.34
CA ALA A 27 -10.50 8.29 1.64
C ALA A 27 -10.80 9.64 2.30
N ILE A 28 -11.74 9.63 3.24
CA ILE A 28 -12.11 10.81 4.03
C ILE A 28 -11.77 10.53 5.50
N VAL A 29 -11.24 11.53 6.19
CA VAL A 29 -10.92 11.46 7.62
C VAL A 29 -12.19 11.33 8.46
N LYS A 30 -12.17 10.40 9.40
CA LYS A 30 -13.19 10.12 10.40
C LYS A 30 -12.57 10.11 11.78
N ASN A 31 -13.36 10.46 12.80
CA ASN A 31 -12.99 10.27 14.21
C ASN A 31 -11.62 10.84 14.61
N LEU A 32 -11.29 12.06 14.15
CA LEU A 32 -10.04 12.73 14.50
C LEU A 32 -10.02 13.12 15.99
N LYS A 33 -9.01 12.63 16.70
CA LYS A 33 -8.62 13.07 18.04
C LYS A 33 -7.25 13.71 17.98
N GLU A 34 -7.13 14.96 18.45
CA GLU A 34 -5.89 15.72 18.48
C GLU A 34 -5.57 16.16 19.91
N PHE A 35 -4.31 16.00 20.32
CA PHE A 35 -3.78 16.57 21.56
C PHE A 35 -2.62 17.51 21.22
N ASN A 36 -2.72 18.75 21.67
CA ASN A 36 -1.61 19.71 21.60
C ASN A 36 -0.66 19.43 22.77
N ILE A 37 0.50 18.85 22.48
CA ILE A 37 1.55 18.56 23.48
C ILE A 37 2.28 19.86 23.84
N SER A 38 2.48 20.73 22.85
CA SER A 38 3.04 22.08 23.00
C SER A 38 2.48 23.01 21.92
N LYS A 39 2.92 24.26 21.87
CA LYS A 39 2.55 25.20 20.78
C LYS A 39 2.93 24.69 19.40
N THR A 40 3.95 23.82 19.32
CA THR A 40 4.53 23.35 18.06
C THR A 40 4.32 21.87 17.82
N GLU A 41 3.92 21.10 18.84
CA GLU A 41 3.84 19.63 18.77
C GLU A 41 2.41 19.14 18.97
N LYS A 42 1.99 18.24 18.09
CA LYS A 42 0.64 17.65 18.12
C LYS A 42 0.72 16.14 17.95
N PHE A 43 -0.04 15.44 18.79
CA PHE A 43 -0.39 14.04 18.59
C PHE A 43 -1.76 13.96 17.92
N ARG A 44 -1.90 13.08 16.94
CA ARG A 44 -3.17 12.82 16.24
C ARG A 44 -3.44 11.34 16.15
N SER A 45 -4.69 10.97 16.36
CA SER A 45 -5.25 9.67 16.02
C SER A 45 -6.49 9.88 15.18
N TYR A 46 -6.59 9.21 14.05
CA TYR A 46 -7.74 9.34 13.18
C TYR A 46 -8.00 8.05 12.41
N GLU A 47 -9.27 7.86 12.08
CA GLU A 47 -9.74 6.82 11.18
C GLU A 47 -9.93 7.43 9.79
N MET A 48 -9.88 6.61 8.75
CA MET A 48 -10.29 7.05 7.42
C MET A 48 -11.03 5.91 6.73
N GLU A 49 -12.03 6.29 5.94
CA GLU A 49 -12.81 5.35 5.15
C GLU A 49 -12.82 5.81 3.70
N GLY A 50 -12.74 4.84 2.80
CA GLY A 50 -12.50 5.15 1.41
C GLY A 50 -12.75 3.99 0.46
N THR A 51 -12.35 4.23 -0.78
CA THR A 51 -12.46 3.28 -1.89
C THR A 51 -11.15 3.22 -2.65
N PHE A 52 -10.91 2.10 -3.33
CA PHE A 52 -9.75 1.94 -4.19
C PHE A 52 -10.11 1.27 -5.51
N THR A 53 -9.25 1.49 -6.50
CA THR A 53 -9.19 0.76 -7.77
C THR A 53 -7.74 0.40 -8.05
N ASP A 54 -7.49 -0.67 -8.80
CA ASP A 54 -6.15 -1.07 -9.20
C ASP A 54 -5.99 -1.22 -10.72
N ASN A 55 -4.74 -1.36 -11.17
CA ASN A 55 -4.39 -1.53 -12.58
C ASN A 55 -4.72 -2.91 -13.15
N TYR A 56 -5.21 -3.85 -12.35
CA TYR A 56 -5.76 -5.12 -12.81
C TYR A 56 -7.28 -5.08 -12.93
N GLY A 57 -7.92 -3.97 -12.54
CA GLY A 57 -9.35 -3.71 -12.60
C GLY A 57 -10.10 -4.12 -11.33
N ASN A 58 -9.41 -4.54 -10.26
CA ASN A 58 -10.08 -4.78 -9.00
C ASN A 58 -10.42 -3.45 -8.34
N TYR A 59 -11.44 -3.50 -7.49
CA TYR A 59 -11.92 -2.35 -6.74
C TYR A 59 -12.45 -2.80 -5.39
N GLY A 60 -12.57 -1.87 -4.46
CA GLY A 60 -12.99 -2.20 -3.11
C GLY A 60 -13.08 -1.01 -2.19
N LYS A 61 -13.24 -1.33 -0.91
CA LYS A 61 -13.24 -0.37 0.20
C LYS A 61 -11.88 -0.42 0.89
N THR A 62 -11.47 0.70 1.47
CA THR A 62 -10.27 0.76 2.30
C THR A 62 -10.58 1.50 3.60
N ASN A 63 -10.14 0.91 4.70
CA ASN A 63 -10.26 1.47 6.05
C ASN A 63 -8.86 1.70 6.61
N PHE A 64 -8.66 2.81 7.30
CA PHE A 64 -7.37 3.18 7.88
C PHE A 64 -7.55 3.50 9.36
N ILE A 65 -6.60 3.08 10.17
CA ILE A 65 -6.38 3.60 11.52
C ILE A 65 -4.98 4.20 11.52
N VAL A 66 -4.87 5.50 11.81
CA VAL A 66 -3.60 6.23 11.74
C VAL A 66 -3.32 6.93 13.06
N ILE A 67 -2.07 6.78 13.52
CA ILE A 67 -1.48 7.56 14.60
C ILE A 67 -0.32 8.34 14.01
N SER A 68 -0.29 9.65 14.28
CA SER A 68 0.77 10.52 13.80
C SER A 68 1.19 11.58 14.81
N ASP A 69 2.49 11.86 14.85
CA ASP A 69 3.07 12.95 15.62
C ASP A 69 3.62 14.00 14.67
N THR A 70 3.36 15.27 14.98
CA THR A 70 3.83 16.41 14.18
C THR A 70 4.57 17.41 15.05
N LYS A 71 5.57 18.08 14.48
CA LYS A 71 6.31 19.18 15.10
C LYS A 71 6.59 20.27 14.07
N ASN A 72 6.23 21.51 14.39
CA ASN A 72 6.30 22.64 13.45
C ASN A 72 5.63 22.28 12.10
N ASP A 73 4.45 21.66 12.18
CA ASP A 73 3.66 21.13 11.06
C ASP A 73 4.36 20.08 10.18
N LYS A 74 5.54 19.59 10.60
CA LYS A 74 6.24 18.48 9.95
C LYS A 74 5.87 17.15 10.62
N LEU A 75 5.57 16.15 9.80
CA LEU A 75 5.29 14.79 10.24
C LEU A 75 6.58 14.13 10.78
N LEU A 76 6.59 13.81 12.08
CA LEU A 76 7.70 13.12 12.75
C LEU A 76 7.54 11.61 12.74
N ARG A 77 6.31 11.15 12.99
CA ARG A 77 5.96 9.73 13.05
C ARG A 77 4.63 9.51 12.37
N LEU A 78 4.52 8.41 11.64
CA LEU A 78 3.25 7.89 11.16
C LEU A 78 3.25 6.38 11.29
N ASN A 79 2.21 5.86 11.93
CA ASN A 79 1.90 4.44 11.98
C ASN A 79 0.45 4.27 11.54
N ALA A 80 0.27 3.59 10.43
CA ALA A 80 -1.03 3.29 9.86
C ALA A 80 -1.22 1.77 9.82
N THR A 81 -2.43 1.32 10.14
CA THR A 81 -2.90 -0.02 9.76
C THR A 81 -4.08 0.15 8.82
N VAL A 82 -4.00 -0.52 7.67
CA VAL A 82 -4.96 -0.40 6.57
C VAL A 82 -5.59 -1.76 6.31
N GLU A 83 -6.90 -1.78 6.16
CA GLU A 83 -7.68 -2.92 5.68
C GLU A 83 -8.23 -2.59 4.30
N ASN A 84 -7.72 -3.26 3.27
CA ASN A 84 -8.31 -3.25 1.94
C ASN A 84 -9.27 -4.42 1.82
N ILE A 85 -10.52 -4.14 1.48
CA ILE A 85 -11.59 -5.12 1.26
C ILE A 85 -11.94 -5.11 -0.22
N TYR A 86 -11.56 -6.16 -0.94
CA TYR A 86 -11.87 -6.33 -2.36
C TYR A 86 -13.36 -6.62 -2.56
N SER A 87 -13.87 -6.37 -3.76
CA SER A 87 -15.28 -6.60 -4.13
C SER A 87 -15.78 -8.04 -3.91
N ASN A 88 -14.88 -9.02 -3.87
CA ASN A 88 -15.17 -10.42 -3.57
C ASN A 88 -14.97 -10.80 -2.08
N ASN A 89 -14.89 -9.80 -1.19
CA ASN A 89 -14.67 -9.93 0.26
C ASN A 89 -13.30 -10.51 0.69
N GLU A 90 -12.36 -10.73 -0.23
CA GLU A 90 -10.98 -10.97 0.16
C GLU A 90 -10.40 -9.70 0.79
N LYS A 91 -9.53 -9.87 1.79
CA LYS A 91 -8.96 -8.78 2.59
C LYS A 91 -7.46 -8.81 2.58
N LEU A 92 -6.86 -7.63 2.52
CA LEU A 92 -5.43 -7.40 2.63
C LEU A 92 -5.16 -6.37 3.73
N PHE A 93 -4.26 -6.72 4.65
CA PHE A 93 -3.89 -5.86 5.78
C PHE A 93 -2.48 -5.32 5.56
N ILE A 94 -2.34 -4.00 5.56
CA ILE A 94 -1.07 -3.31 5.31
C ILE A 94 -0.71 -2.45 6.51
N ARG A 95 0.53 -2.56 6.96
CA ARG A 95 1.11 -1.65 7.95
C ARG A 95 1.95 -0.60 7.25
N GLY A 96 1.53 0.65 7.37
CA GLY A 96 2.28 1.82 6.93
C GLY A 96 3.16 2.35 8.06
N ILE A 97 4.47 2.41 7.85
CA ILE A 97 5.40 2.99 8.82
C ILE A 97 6.24 4.06 8.11
N ARG A 98 6.40 5.20 8.79
CA ARG A 98 7.38 6.22 8.43
C ARG A 98 8.28 6.46 9.64
N GLU A 99 9.53 6.01 9.52
CA GLU A 99 10.60 6.31 10.48
C GLU A 99 11.65 7.21 9.80
N LYS A 100 11.87 8.38 10.40
CA LYS A 100 12.83 9.44 10.03
C LYS A 100 12.58 10.18 8.70
N SER A 101 13.14 11.38 8.67
CA SER A 101 12.83 12.57 7.85
C SER A 101 13.13 12.49 6.36
N ASP A 102 13.62 11.36 5.85
CA ASP A 102 14.38 11.32 4.60
C ASP A 102 13.53 10.97 3.37
N VAL A 103 12.21 10.91 3.55
CA VAL A 103 11.26 10.72 2.45
C VAL A 103 10.43 11.99 2.35
N ASP A 104 10.30 12.56 1.15
CA ASP A 104 9.53 13.78 0.92
C ASP A 104 8.13 13.74 1.56
N ALA A 105 7.59 14.90 1.88
CA ALA A 105 6.25 15.03 2.44
C ALA A 105 5.25 14.25 1.56
N GLY A 106 4.58 13.26 2.15
CA GLY A 106 3.53 12.47 1.49
C GLY A 106 3.92 11.06 1.04
N VAL A 107 5.16 10.57 1.24
CA VAL A 107 5.51 9.17 0.94
C VAL A 107 5.68 8.31 2.21
N ALA A 108 5.10 7.12 2.20
CA ALA A 108 5.18 6.12 3.28
C ALA A 108 5.47 4.72 2.71
N TYR A 109 6.18 3.89 3.50
CA TYR A 109 6.39 2.48 3.19
C TYR A 109 5.25 1.65 3.79
N GLY A 110 4.62 0.82 2.96
CA GLY A 110 3.64 -0.18 3.36
C GLY A 110 4.23 -1.58 3.34
N LEU A 111 3.96 -2.38 4.36
CA LEU A 111 4.24 -3.81 4.38
C LEU A 111 2.92 -4.57 4.49
N VAL A 112 2.68 -5.53 3.60
CA VAL A 112 1.55 -6.45 3.74
C VAL A 112 1.83 -7.38 4.92
N ILE A 113 1.02 -7.27 5.98
CA ILE A 113 1.20 -8.01 7.24
C ILE A 113 0.18 -9.13 7.43
N GLY A 114 -0.88 -9.15 6.64
CA GLY A 114 -1.93 -10.17 6.74
C GLY A 114 -2.82 -10.19 5.51
N ALA A 115 -3.47 -11.32 5.29
CA ALA A 115 -4.37 -11.50 4.15
C ALA A 115 -5.34 -12.68 4.38
N THR A 116 -6.49 -12.65 3.70
CA THR A 116 -7.36 -13.82 3.55
C THR A 116 -6.74 -14.87 2.63
N THR A 117 -7.30 -16.09 2.61
CA THR A 117 -6.65 -17.29 2.07
C THR A 117 -6.10 -17.13 0.66
N LYS A 118 -6.84 -16.51 -0.28
CA LYS A 118 -6.35 -16.36 -1.67
C LYS A 118 -5.22 -15.33 -1.78
N LEU A 119 -5.24 -14.31 -0.93
CA LEU A 119 -4.28 -13.21 -0.93
C LEU A 119 -3.04 -13.46 -0.06
N LYS A 120 -2.96 -14.59 0.67
CA LYS A 120 -1.78 -14.97 1.48
C LYS A 120 -0.44 -14.84 0.76
N PRO A 121 -0.29 -15.14 -0.56
CA PRO A 121 0.97 -14.95 -1.27
C PRO A 121 1.48 -13.50 -1.30
N LEU A 122 0.64 -12.50 -0.98
CA LEU A 122 1.04 -11.10 -0.90
C LEU A 122 1.69 -10.73 0.44
N ILE A 123 1.59 -11.55 1.49
CA ILE A 123 2.19 -11.27 2.80
C ILE A 123 3.71 -11.09 2.65
N GLY A 124 4.25 -10.04 3.28
CA GLY A 124 5.66 -9.65 3.15
C GLY A 124 5.96 -8.71 1.98
N THR A 125 4.99 -8.44 1.09
CA THR A 125 5.18 -7.50 -0.01
C THR A 125 5.35 -6.09 0.51
N LYS A 126 6.40 -5.41 0.04
CA LYS A 126 6.65 -4.00 0.30
C LYS A 126 6.03 -3.14 -0.79
N CYS A 127 5.36 -2.08 -0.38
CA CYS A 127 4.70 -1.13 -1.25
C CYS A 127 5.12 0.29 -0.87
N PHE A 128 5.15 1.16 -1.85
CA PHE A 128 5.36 2.59 -1.67
C PHE A 128 4.03 3.30 -1.83
N THR A 129 3.69 4.16 -0.90
CA THR A 129 2.44 4.93 -0.94
C THR A 129 2.79 6.40 -1.02
N SER A 130 2.15 7.13 -1.94
CA SER A 130 2.15 8.59 -1.99
C SER A 130 0.73 9.10 -1.72
N VAL A 131 0.59 10.18 -0.96
CA VAL A 131 -0.70 10.81 -0.65
C VAL A 131 -0.68 12.31 -0.90
N LYS A 132 -1.82 12.83 -1.38
CA LYS A 132 -2.16 14.24 -1.46
C LYS A 132 -3.38 14.51 -0.59
N TYR A 133 -3.40 15.67 0.05
CA TYR A 133 -4.48 16.10 0.92
C TYR A 133 -5.31 17.19 0.23
N PHE A 134 -6.62 17.12 0.36
CA PHE A 134 -7.57 18.15 -0.03
C PHE A 134 -8.64 18.22 1.05
N ASP A 135 -8.56 19.24 1.91
CA ASP A 135 -9.38 19.35 3.13
C ASP A 135 -9.33 18.07 3.99
N ASP A 136 -10.48 17.44 4.21
CA ASP A 136 -10.63 16.18 4.96
C ASP A 136 -10.48 14.93 4.06
N ALA A 137 -10.29 15.11 2.75
CA ALA A 137 -10.08 14.05 1.79
C ALA A 137 -8.59 13.80 1.51
N ILE A 138 -8.28 12.54 1.24
CA ILE A 138 -6.97 12.12 0.75
C ILE A 138 -7.10 11.38 -0.56
N PHE A 139 -6.13 11.61 -1.44
CA PHE A 139 -5.96 10.90 -2.70
C PHE A 139 -4.59 10.26 -2.69
N GLY A 140 -4.53 8.95 -2.83
CA GLY A 140 -3.30 8.20 -2.71
C GLY A 140 -3.08 7.23 -3.85
N ILE A 141 -1.80 6.95 -4.08
CA ILE A 141 -1.32 5.94 -5.02
C ILE A 141 -0.39 5.03 -4.24
N GLN A 142 -0.67 3.73 -4.28
CA GLN A 142 0.20 2.69 -3.75
C GLN A 142 0.77 1.87 -4.90
N LYS A 143 2.09 1.66 -4.87
CA LYS A 143 2.83 0.88 -5.85
C LYS A 143 3.56 -0.27 -5.17
N CYS A 144 3.31 -1.49 -5.61
CA CYS A 144 3.98 -2.70 -5.11
C CYS A 144 4.67 -3.41 -6.27
N LYS A 145 5.90 -3.89 -6.04
CA LYS A 145 6.56 -4.81 -6.98
C LYS A 145 6.13 -6.23 -6.68
N LEU A 146 5.55 -6.92 -7.65
CA LEU A 146 5.00 -8.25 -7.46
C LEU A 146 5.82 -9.31 -8.18
N SER A 147 5.78 -10.53 -7.65
CA SER A 147 6.17 -11.74 -8.37
C SER A 147 5.08 -12.17 -9.36
N GLU A 148 5.43 -13.07 -10.28
CA GLU A 148 4.47 -13.64 -11.23
C GLU A 148 3.31 -14.34 -10.50
N THR A 149 3.60 -15.10 -9.43
CA THR A 149 2.58 -15.78 -8.62
C THR A 149 1.63 -14.78 -7.97
N GLN A 150 2.15 -13.71 -7.38
CA GLN A 150 1.34 -12.65 -6.76
C GLN A 150 0.46 -11.92 -7.79
N THR A 151 1.01 -11.68 -8.97
CA THR A 151 0.30 -11.04 -10.08
C THR A 151 -0.87 -11.90 -10.56
N LYS A 152 -0.66 -13.22 -10.74
CA LYS A 152 -1.73 -14.16 -11.11
C LYS A 152 -2.85 -14.19 -10.07
N VAL A 153 -2.49 -14.16 -8.78
CA VAL A 153 -3.46 -14.12 -7.68
C VAL A 153 -4.37 -12.89 -7.79
N LEU A 154 -3.80 -11.68 -7.92
CA LEU A 154 -4.61 -10.45 -8.01
C LEU A 154 -5.46 -10.39 -9.28
N LYS A 155 -4.93 -10.80 -10.44
CA LYS A 155 -5.70 -10.84 -11.70
C LYS A 155 -6.87 -11.84 -11.64
N SER A 156 -6.80 -12.86 -10.79
CA SER A 156 -7.85 -13.88 -10.66
C SER A 156 -9.08 -13.42 -9.86
N LEU A 157 -8.99 -12.29 -9.14
CA LEU A 157 -10.06 -11.82 -8.27
C LEU A 157 -11.26 -11.27 -9.07
N ILE A 158 -11.00 -10.64 -10.21
CA ILE A 158 -12.03 -10.05 -11.09
C ILE A 158 -13.01 -11.08 -11.64
N ASN A 159 -12.55 -12.32 -11.85
CA ASN A 159 -13.32 -13.36 -12.52
C ASN A 159 -14.29 -14.11 -11.59
N GLN A 160 -14.46 -13.65 -10.35
CA GLN A 160 -15.33 -14.32 -9.39
C GLN A 160 -16.76 -13.77 -9.45
N PRO A 161 -17.78 -14.65 -9.45
CA PRO A 161 -19.17 -14.22 -9.50
C PRO A 161 -19.47 -13.30 -8.31
N ARG A 162 -20.09 -12.18 -8.63
CA ARG A 162 -20.55 -11.18 -7.67
C ARG A 162 -21.74 -11.80 -6.92
N ASN A 163 -21.60 -12.03 -5.62
CA ASN A 163 -22.70 -12.44 -4.75
C ASN A 163 -23.72 -11.31 -4.58
#